data_AF-A0AAV3WC58-F1
#
_entry.id   AF-A0AAV3WC58-F1
#
_cell.length_a   1.000
_cell.length_b   1.000
_cell.length_c   1.000
_cell.angle_alpha   90.00
_cell.angle_beta   90.00
_cell.angle_gamma   90.00
#
_symmetry.space_group_name_H-M   'P 1'
#
loop_
_entity.id
_entity.type
_entity.pdbx_description
1 polymer ?
#
loop_
_entity_poly.entity_id
_entity_poly.type
_entity_poly.pdbx_seq_one_letter_code
_entity_poly.pdbx_strand_id
1 'polypeptide(L)'
;MDIQEENNLIQEAFEVEADEVGFCLDQKWGDYENPYENSDTVLAFNLFKKGWQAATAQAVPEGFVLVPKEPTEEMMFAGYESKEKTDNLKINYRAMVEAQEQK
;
A
#
# COMPACT_ATOMS: atom_id res chain seq x y z
N MET A 1 7.07 3.67 -2.88
CA MET A 1 7.77 2.42 -2.51
C MET A 1 7.67 1.53 -3.71
N ASP A 2 8.78 0.92 -4.13
CA ASP A 2 8.71 -0.10 -5.17
C ASP A 2 7.94 -1.32 -4.64
N ILE A 3 7.19 -2.01 -5.50
CA ILE A 3 6.40 -3.20 -5.11
C ILE A 3 7.33 -4.27 -4.53
N GLN A 4 8.56 -4.37 -5.06
CA GLN A 4 9.56 -5.31 -4.56
C GLN A 4 10.07 -4.94 -3.17
N GLU A 5 10.28 -3.65 -2.92
CA GLU A 5 10.69 -3.12 -1.62
C GLU A 5 9.60 -3.36 -0.56
N GLU A 6 8.33 -3.13 -0.91
CA GLU A 6 7.19 -3.42 -0.04
C GLU A 6 7.10 -4.92 0.30
N ASN A 7 7.23 -5.80 -0.70
CA ASN A 7 7.18 -7.24 -0.47
C ASN A 7 8.30 -7.73 0.47
N ASN A 8 9.50 -7.16 0.34
CA ASN A 8 10.62 -7.50 1.22
C ASN A 8 10.33 -7.08 2.66
N LEU A 9 9.78 -5.88 2.88
CA LEU A 9 9.40 -5.40 4.21
C LEU A 9 8.31 -6.26 4.85
N ILE A 10 7.30 -6.67 4.06
CA ILE A 10 6.23 -7.56 4.54
C ILE A 10 6.81 -8.93 4.93
N GLN A 11 7.77 -9.45 4.16
CA GLN A 11 8.42 -10.72 4.46
C GLN A 11 9.24 -10.64 5.74
N GLU A 12 10.07 -9.61 5.90
CA GLU A 12 10.86 -9.40 7.12
C GLU A 12 9.95 -9.28 8.35
N ALA A 13 8.86 -8.50 8.27
CA ALA A 13 7.90 -8.36 9.35
C ALA A 13 7.20 -9.69 9.70
N PHE A 14 6.84 -10.49 8.69
CA PHE A 14 6.25 -11.81 8.92
C PHE A 14 7.21 -12.76 9.62
N GLU A 15 8.49 -12.78 9.22
CA GLU A 15 9.52 -13.64 9.81
C GLU A 15 9.78 -13.29 11.28
N VAL A 16 9.86 -12.00 11.62
CA VAL A 16 10.00 -11.53 13.00
C VAL A 16 8.80 -11.95 13.85
N GLU A 17 7.58 -11.70 13.39
CA GLU A 17 6.38 -12.04 14.16
C GLU A 17 6.19 -13.55 14.32
N ALA A 18 6.50 -14.33 13.29
CA ALA A 18 6.45 -15.79 13.36
C ALA A 18 7.44 -16.34 14.41
N ASP A 19 8.65 -15.76 14.49
CA ASP A 19 9.66 -16.13 15.49
C ASP A 19 9.22 -15.73 16.91
N GLU A 20 8.75 -14.50 17.11
CA GLU A 20 8.31 -13.99 18.42
C GLU A 20 7.16 -14.81 19.02
N VAL A 21 6.18 -15.20 18.20
CA VAL A 21 5.04 -16.00 18.68
C VAL A 21 5.34 -17.50 18.74
N GLY A 22 6.56 -17.93 18.35
CA GLY A 22 6.98 -19.32 18.31
C GLY A 22 6.22 -20.16 17.28
N PHE A 23 5.76 -19.55 16.19
CA PHE A 23 5.01 -20.21 15.12
C PHE A 23 5.97 -20.96 14.19
N CYS A 24 6.32 -22.20 14.54
CA CYS A 24 7.09 -23.06 13.64
C CYS A 24 6.20 -23.61 12.52
N LEU A 25 6.28 -23.02 11.34
CA LEU A 25 5.52 -23.45 10.14
C LEU A 25 6.01 -24.79 9.56
N ASP A 26 7.24 -25.18 9.91
CA ASP A 26 7.83 -26.47 9.52
C ASP A 26 7.55 -27.59 10.53
N GLN A 27 6.90 -27.28 11.66
CA GLN A 27 6.57 -28.28 12.67
C GLN A 27 5.38 -29.13 12.20
N LYS A 28 5.64 -30.40 11.91
CA LYS A 28 4.57 -31.38 11.69
C LYS A 28 3.87 -31.68 13.01
N TRP A 29 2.61 -31.28 13.14
CA TRP A 29 1.76 -31.63 14.26
C TRP A 29 1.09 -32.99 14.01
N GLY A 30 1.80 -34.06 14.38
CA GLY A 30 1.32 -35.44 14.23
C GLY A 30 1.37 -35.97 12.79
N ASP A 31 0.71 -37.11 12.56
CA ASP A 31 0.68 -37.81 11.27
C ASP A 31 -0.38 -37.24 10.30
N TYR A 32 -0.96 -36.09 10.63
CA TYR A 32 -1.99 -35.46 9.81
C TYR A 32 -1.36 -34.86 8.55
N GLU A 33 -1.68 -35.43 7.38
CA GLU A 33 -1.31 -34.83 6.11
C GLU A 33 -2.09 -33.54 5.90
N ASN A 34 -1.37 -32.45 5.65
CA ASN A 34 -1.96 -31.17 5.33
C ASN A 34 -2.82 -31.33 4.04
N PRO A 35 -4.14 -31.09 4.09
CA PRO A 35 -5.02 -31.27 2.96
C PRO A 35 -4.89 -30.16 1.89
N TYR A 36 -4.12 -29.11 2.17
CA TYR A 36 -3.90 -27.99 1.25
C TYR A 36 -2.70 -28.26 0.32
N GLU A 37 -2.86 -27.84 -0.94
CA GLU A 37 -1.84 -28.00 -1.99
C GLU A 37 -0.61 -27.11 -1.74
N ASN A 38 -0.76 -26.04 -0.96
CA ASN A 38 0.31 -25.13 -0.55
C ASN A 38 0.74 -25.42 0.89
N SER A 39 2.02 -25.23 1.22
CA SER A 39 2.51 -25.38 2.60
C SER A 39 1.84 -24.37 3.53
N ASP A 40 1.69 -24.74 4.80
CA ASP A 40 1.13 -23.87 5.85
C ASP A 40 1.85 -22.53 5.94
N THR A 41 3.16 -22.51 5.66
CA THR A 41 3.99 -21.31 5.57
C THR A 41 3.49 -20.33 4.51
N VAL A 42 3.19 -20.82 3.32
CA VAL A 42 2.73 -20.00 2.19
C VAL A 42 1.34 -19.43 2.48
N LEU A 43 0.46 -20.22 3.10
CA LEU A 43 -0.87 -19.76 3.49
C LEU A 43 -0.80 -18.67 4.58
N ALA A 44 0.01 -18.88 5.61
CA ALA A 44 0.20 -17.92 6.70
C ALA A 44 0.78 -16.60 6.19
N PHE A 45 1.82 -16.65 5.35
CA PHE A 45 2.41 -15.46 4.74
C PHE A 45 1.40 -14.71 3.87
N ASN A 46 0.63 -15.42 3.03
CA ASN A 46 -0.39 -14.79 2.19
C ASN A 46 -1.49 -14.10 3.00
N LEU A 47 -1.89 -14.67 4.13
CA LEU A 47 -2.86 -14.05 5.03
C LEU A 47 -2.28 -12.80 5.69
N PHE A 48 -1.06 -12.89 6.22
CA PHE A 48 -0.36 -11.76 6.82
C PHE A 48 -0.20 -10.61 5.82
N LYS A 49 0.28 -10.90 4.61
CA LYS A 49 0.43 -9.93 3.53
C LYS A 49 -0.89 -9.21 3.21
N LYS A 50 -2.00 -9.94 3.11
CA LYS A 50 -3.32 -9.32 2.88
C LYS A 50 -3.72 -8.41 4.02
N GLY A 51 -3.49 -8.82 5.27
CA GLY A 51 -3.76 -8.01 6.46
C GLY A 51 -2.93 -6.73 6.48
N TRP A 52 -1.63 -6.85 6.20
CA TRP A 52 -0.71 -5.73 6.08
C TRP A 52 -1.18 -4.74 5.01
N GLN A 53 -1.43 -5.22 3.79
CA GLN A 53 -1.89 -4.39 2.68
C GLN A 53 -3.24 -3.71 2.99
N ALA A 54 -4.14 -4.38 3.70
CA ALA A 54 -5.41 -3.77 4.12
C ALA A 54 -5.21 -2.71 5.22
N ALA A 55 -4.26 -2.91 6.13
CA ALA A 55 -3.93 -1.96 7.19
C ALA A 55 -3.14 -0.75 6.67
N THR A 56 -2.28 -0.96 5.67
CA THR A 56 -1.49 0.10 5.02
C THR A 56 -2.21 0.75 3.85
N ALA A 57 -3.30 0.15 3.36
CA ALA A 57 -4.21 0.80 2.42
C ALA A 57 -4.70 2.09 3.08
N GLN A 58 -4.21 3.21 2.56
CA GLN A 58 -4.53 4.51 3.10
C GLN A 58 -6.02 4.76 2.86
N ALA A 59 -6.83 4.62 3.91
CA ALA A 59 -8.26 4.87 3.83
C ALA A 59 -8.48 6.37 3.65
N VAL A 60 -8.61 6.80 2.39
CA VAL A 60 -9.04 8.15 2.07
C VAL A 60 -10.54 8.23 2.34
N PRO A 61 -11.00 9.03 3.32
CA PRO A 61 -12.43 9.14 3.57
C PRO A 61 -13.17 9.68 2.34
N GLU A 62 -14.45 9.35 2.21
CA GLU A 62 -15.27 9.85 1.11
C GLU A 62 -15.25 11.40 1.09
N GLY A 63 -14.98 11.98 -0.09
CA GLY A 63 -14.84 13.43 -0.27
C GLY A 63 -13.45 14.01 0.02
N PHE A 64 -12.46 13.18 0.37
CA PHE A 64 -11.07 13.60 0.55
C PHE A 64 -10.19 13.03 -0.57
N VAL A 65 -9.01 13.65 -0.75
CA VAL A 65 -7.96 13.18 -1.65
C VAL A 65 -6.62 13.31 -0.95
N LEU A 66 -5.72 12.34 -1.16
CA LEU A 66 -4.35 12.43 -0.67
C LEU A 66 -3.53 13.30 -1.61
N VAL A 67 -2.80 14.25 -1.04
CA VAL A 67 -1.87 15.09 -1.79
C VAL A 67 -0.47 14.98 -1.17
N PRO A 68 0.60 14.89 -1.98
CA PRO A 68 1.97 14.98 -1.49
C PRO A 68 2.18 16.22 -0.62
N LYS A 69 3.06 16.09 0.37
CA LYS A 69 3.41 17.22 1.25
C LYS A 69 4.05 18.38 0.48
N GLU A 70 4.85 18.06 -0.53
CA GLU A 70 5.44 19.01 -1.48
C GLU A 70 4.91 18.70 -2.89
N PRO A 71 4.45 19.71 -3.66
CA PRO A 71 3.87 19.48 -4.98
C PRO A 71 4.92 18.96 -5.98
N THR A 72 4.51 18.07 -6.87
CA THR A 72 5.37 17.61 -7.98
C THR A 72 5.49 18.68 -9.06
N GLU A 73 6.47 18.55 -9.96
CA GLU A 73 6.62 19.46 -11.10
C GLU A 73 5.37 19.52 -11.99
N GLU A 74 4.73 18.37 -12.23
CA GLU A 74 3.49 18.26 -13.00
C GLU A 74 2.33 19.00 -12.33
N MET A 75 2.21 18.87 -11.00
CA MET A 75 1.23 19.64 -10.23
C MET A 75 1.51 21.15 -10.35
N MET A 76 2.77 21.57 -10.17
CA MET A 76 3.14 22.98 -10.30
C MET A 76 2.85 23.53 -11.70
N PHE A 77 3.14 22.77 -12.74
CA PHE A 77 2.87 23.15 -14.13
C PHE A 77 1.36 23.30 -14.38
N ALA A 78 0.55 22.32 -13.97
CA ALA A 78 -0.90 22.35 -14.10
C ALA A 78 -1.53 23.54 -13.35
N GLY A 79 -1.02 23.85 -12.15
CA GLY A 79 -1.42 25.04 -11.39
C GLY A 79 -1.05 26.36 -12.09
N TYR A 80 0.10 26.40 -12.76
CA TYR A 80 0.54 27.57 -13.52
C TYR A 80 -0.28 27.80 -14.79
N GLU A 81 -0.62 26.75 -15.53
CA GLU A 81 -1.44 26.86 -16.75
C GLU A 81 -2.88 27.34 -16.47
N SER A 82 -3.40 27.07 -15.27
CA SER A 82 -4.76 27.43 -14.88
C SER A 82 -4.89 28.84 -14.27
N LYS A 83 -3.78 29.55 -14.04
CA LYS A 83 -3.70 30.82 -13.29
C LYS A 83 -4.57 31.98 -13.81
N GLU A 84 -4.78 32.05 -15.13
CA GLU A 84 -5.51 33.14 -15.81
C GLU A 84 -7.04 32.93 -15.78
N LYS A 85 -7.53 31.82 -15.22
CA LYS A 85 -8.96 31.48 -15.20
C LYS A 85 -9.69 32.22 -14.07
N THR A 86 -10.95 32.60 -14.30
CA THR A 86 -11.86 33.06 -13.25
C THR A 86 -12.05 31.93 -12.21
N ASP A 87 -12.06 32.25 -10.91
CA ASP A 87 -11.96 31.26 -9.80
C ASP A 87 -10.66 30.41 -9.80
N ASN A 88 -9.53 31.04 -10.17
CA ASN A 88 -8.22 30.39 -10.30
C ASN A 88 -7.85 29.48 -9.11
N LEU A 89 -8.10 29.84 -7.86
CA LEU A 89 -7.69 29.00 -6.72
C LEU A 89 -8.31 27.60 -6.75
N LYS A 90 -9.62 27.48 -7.01
CA LYS A 90 -10.31 26.19 -7.06
C LYS A 90 -9.92 25.40 -8.30
N ILE A 91 -9.79 26.08 -9.45
CA ILE A 91 -9.41 25.44 -10.71
C ILE A 91 -7.95 24.96 -10.66
N ASN A 92 -7.05 25.75 -10.10
CA ASN A 92 -5.65 25.40 -9.91
C ASN A 92 -5.54 24.19 -8.97
N TYR A 93 -6.22 24.22 -7.82
CA TYR A 93 -6.24 23.07 -6.90
C TYR A 93 -6.74 21.80 -7.59
N ARG A 94 -7.85 21.88 -8.32
CA ARG A 94 -8.40 20.73 -9.06
C ARG A 94 -7.43 20.22 -10.13
N ALA A 95 -6.83 21.12 -10.92
CA ALA A 95 -5.85 20.75 -11.94
C ALA A 95 -4.60 20.09 -11.34
N MET A 96 -4.15 20.56 -10.17
CA MET A 96 -3.04 19.95 -9.43
C MET A 96 -3.40 18.53 -8.94
N VAL A 97 -4.61 18.33 -8.42
CA VAL A 97 -5.06 17.00 -7.98
C VAL A 97 -5.23 16.06 -9.18
N GLU A 98 -5.85 16.51 -10.26
CA GLU A 98 -6.04 15.71 -11.48
C GLU A 98 -4.69 15.30 -12.12
N ALA A 99 -3.68 16.16 -12.08
CA ALA A 99 -2.33 15.83 -12.58
C ALA A 99 -1.65 14.74 -11.74
N GLN A 100 -1.93 14.67 -10.44
CA GLN A 100 -1.39 13.65 -9.55
C GLN A 100 -1.99 12.26 -9.81
N GLU A 101 -3.26 12.19 -10.19
CA GLU A 101 -3.98 10.92 -10.43
C GLU A 101 -3.59 10.23 -11.75
N GLN A 102 -2.90 10.92 -12.67
CA GLN A 102 -2.55 10.42 -14.01
C GLN A 102 -1.31 9.49 -14.05
N LYS A 103 -1.04 8.73 -13.00
CA LYS A 103 0.03 7.73 -12.97
C LYS A 103 -0.40 6.35 -13.47
#